data_AF-A0A535E549-F1
#
_entry.id   AF-A0A535E549-F1
#
_cell.length_a   1.000
_cell.length_b   1.000
_cell.length_c   1.000
_cell.angle_alpha   90.00
_cell.angle_beta   90.00
_cell.angle_gamma   90.00
#
_symmetry.space_group_name_H-M   'P 1'
#
loop_
_entity.id
_entity.type
_entity.pdbx_description
1 polymer ?
#
loop_
_entity_poly.entity_id
_entity_poly.type
_entity_poly.pdbx_seq_one_letter_code
_entity_poly.pdbx_strand_id
1 'polypeptide(L)'
;MAQKITFPPASEIKPGGALDPAKFSAEAREYAGQQVDTGEKAQVYANDFIAVHLDAVANGQTYSQVSAAALADPTNTTLANQANTLFRGETLRGLLLNAYGWSQIGMYAFFAAIGLTIAAIAVLGALVFELVVALRRASEPGRERELA
;
A
#
# COMPACT_ATOMS: atom_id res chain seq x y z
N MET A 1 -0.85 -14.13 12.39
CA MET A 1 -1.30 -12.88 13.04
C MET A 1 -0.55 -11.73 12.36
N ALA A 2 -1.22 -10.63 11.98
CA ALA A 2 -0.54 -9.44 11.47
C ALA A 2 0.28 -8.80 12.60
N GLN A 3 1.48 -8.30 12.30
CA GLN A 3 2.33 -7.67 13.30
C GLN A 3 1.71 -6.34 13.75
N LYS A 4 1.60 -6.13 15.07
CA LYS A 4 1.07 -4.89 15.66
C LYS A 4 2.17 -3.82 15.69
N ILE A 5 2.45 -3.22 14.54
CA ILE A 5 3.40 -2.10 14.41
C ILE A 5 2.65 -0.81 14.70
N THR A 6 3.19 0.05 15.56
CA THR A 6 2.58 1.31 15.99
C THR A 6 3.62 2.41 15.88
N PHE A 7 3.22 3.59 15.42
CA PHE A 7 4.06 4.78 15.51
C PHE A 7 4.34 5.15 16.97
N PRO A 8 5.47 5.81 17.28
CA PRO A 8 5.69 6.34 18.61
C PRO A 8 4.55 7.26 19.06
N PRO A 9 4.25 7.34 20.36
CA PRO A 9 3.16 8.16 20.86
C PRO A 9 3.43 9.66 20.67
N ALA A 10 2.38 10.48 20.71
CA ALA A 10 2.50 11.94 20.55
C ALA A 10 3.43 12.61 21.58
N SER A 11 3.65 11.99 22.75
CA SER A 11 4.62 12.44 23.75
C SER A 11 6.09 12.39 23.28
N GLU A 12 6.36 11.73 22.16
CA GLU A 12 7.67 11.67 21.50
C GLU A 12 7.86 12.73 20.42
N ILE A 13 6.84 13.58 20.19
CA ILE A 13 6.96 14.76 19.33
C ILE A 13 7.65 15.88 20.13
N LYS A 14 8.97 15.79 20.24
CA LYS A 14 9.82 16.73 20.98
C LYS A 14 11.25 16.70 20.42
N PRO A 15 12.04 17.76 20.58
CA PRO A 15 13.46 17.74 20.20
C PRO A 15 14.18 16.54 20.84
N GLY A 16 14.87 15.75 20.02
CA GLY A 16 15.53 14.51 20.43
C GLY A 16 14.63 13.31 20.74
N GLY A 17 13.31 13.44 20.61
CA GLY A 17 12.36 12.34 20.76
C GLY A 17 12.28 11.44 19.54
N ALA A 18 11.54 10.33 19.65
CA ALA A 18 11.35 9.38 18.55
C ALA A 18 10.56 9.96 17.36
N LEU A 19 9.91 11.11 17.53
CA LEU A 19 9.22 11.86 16.48
C LEU A 19 9.66 13.34 16.48
N ASP A 20 10.96 13.58 16.67
CA ASP A 20 11.57 14.91 16.59
C ASP A 20 11.16 15.66 15.30
N PRO A 21 10.47 16.81 15.40
CA PRO A 21 10.05 17.60 14.25
C PRO A 21 11.19 18.05 13.33
N ALA A 22 12.44 18.07 13.80
CA ALA A 22 13.61 18.40 12.98
C ALA A 22 14.08 17.25 12.09
N LYS A 23 13.66 16.01 12.38
CA LYS A 23 14.12 14.79 11.70
C LYS A 23 13.01 14.02 10.99
N PHE A 24 11.80 14.05 11.56
CA PHE A 24 10.66 13.26 11.08
C PHE A 24 9.62 14.15 10.40
N SER A 25 9.03 13.64 9.32
CA SER A 25 8.03 14.35 8.50
C SER A 25 6.78 14.73 9.30
N ALA A 26 5.96 15.62 8.75
CA ALA A 26 4.70 16.00 9.39
C ALA A 26 3.72 14.82 9.41
N GLU A 27 3.76 14.01 8.36
CA GLU A 27 2.97 12.82 8.11
C GLU A 27 3.28 11.73 9.15
N ALA A 28 4.56 11.48 9.44
CA ALA A 28 4.96 10.54 10.49
C ALA A 28 4.48 10.99 11.88
N ARG A 29 4.40 12.30 12.12
CA ARG A 29 3.90 12.89 13.37
C ARG A 29 2.38 12.88 13.46
N GLU A 30 1.68 13.03 12.34
CA GLU A 30 0.21 12.94 12.25
C GLU A 30 -0.29 11.55 12.69
N TYR A 31 0.48 10.51 12.34
CA TYR A 31 0.17 9.14 12.73
C TYR A 31 0.67 8.72 14.11
N ALA A 32 1.16 9.65 14.95
CA ALA A 32 1.68 9.34 16.27
C ALA A 32 0.70 8.51 17.13
N GLY A 33 1.19 7.42 17.70
CA GLY A 33 0.42 6.48 18.52
C GLY A 33 -0.59 5.62 17.74
N GLN A 34 -0.72 5.80 16.42
CA GLN A 34 -1.60 4.99 15.59
C GLN A 34 -0.93 3.69 15.15
N GLN A 35 -1.75 2.67 14.93
CA GLN A 35 -1.29 1.42 14.32
C GLN A 35 -1.01 1.62 12.82
N VAL A 36 0.00 0.93 12.30
CA VAL A 36 0.30 0.83 10.87
C VAL A 36 -0.65 -0.20 10.24
N ASP A 37 -1.88 0.22 9.96
CA ASP A 37 -2.99 -0.64 9.53
C ASP A 37 -3.51 -0.33 8.11
N THR A 38 -2.97 0.70 7.45
CA THR A 38 -3.27 1.04 6.05
C THR A 38 -1.99 1.07 5.23
N GLY A 39 -2.13 0.94 3.90
CA GLY A 39 -0.99 1.03 2.98
C GLY A 39 -0.27 2.38 3.07
N GLU A 40 -1.00 3.47 3.21
CA GLU A 40 -0.45 4.82 3.34
C GLU A 40 0.38 4.98 4.62
N LYS A 41 -0.15 4.52 5.77
CA LYS A 41 0.63 4.47 7.01
C LYS A 41 1.85 3.57 6.89
N ALA A 42 1.77 2.46 6.15
CA ALA A 42 2.91 1.57 5.91
C ALA A 42 4.02 2.27 5.10
N GLN A 43 3.63 3.05 4.08
CA GLN A 43 4.57 3.86 3.31
C GLN A 43 5.26 4.92 4.19
N VAL A 44 4.50 5.65 5.01
CA VAL A 44 5.06 6.67 5.91
C VAL A 44 5.95 6.05 6.98
N TYR A 45 5.54 4.94 7.60
CA TYR A 45 6.39 4.24 8.57
C TYR A 45 7.69 3.73 7.92
N ALA A 46 7.62 3.25 6.68
CA ALA A 46 8.78 2.79 5.93
C ALA A 46 9.75 3.93 5.60
N ASN A 47 9.28 4.96 4.90
CA ASN A 47 10.14 5.99 4.31
C ASN A 47 10.48 7.10 5.29
N ASP A 48 9.54 7.48 6.15
CA ASP A 48 9.70 8.68 6.97
C ASP A 48 10.12 8.35 8.40
N PHE A 49 10.00 7.08 8.81
CA PHE A 49 10.41 6.63 10.14
C PHE A 49 11.57 5.63 10.10
N ILE A 50 11.42 4.47 9.44
CA ILE A 50 12.50 3.45 9.39
C ILE A 50 13.71 3.99 8.63
N ALA A 51 13.53 4.58 7.44
CA ALA A 51 14.67 5.03 6.63
C ALA A 51 15.54 6.06 7.39
N VAL A 52 14.91 7.03 8.05
CA VAL A 52 15.61 8.04 8.88
C VAL A 52 16.45 7.38 9.99
N HIS A 53 15.93 6.32 10.63
CA HIS A 53 16.71 5.58 11.63
C HIS A 53 17.86 4.80 11.02
N LEU A 54 17.67 4.20 9.84
CA LEU A 54 18.72 3.44 9.16
C LEU A 54 19.83 4.33 8.62
N ASP A 55 19.52 5.54 8.16
CA ASP A 55 20.51 6.54 7.76
C ASP A 55 21.42 6.95 8.91
N ALA A 56 20.92 6.90 10.15
CA ALA A 56 21.73 7.12 11.35
C ALA A 56 22.58 5.90 11.75
N VAL A 57 22.32 4.71 11.20
CA VAL A 57 23.12 3.51 11.45
C VAL A 57 24.38 3.54 10.58
N ALA A 58 25.52 3.18 11.18
CA ALA A 58 26.80 3.05 10.46
C ALA A 58 27.18 4.29 9.64
N ASN A 59 26.83 5.49 10.13
CA ASN A 59 27.10 6.77 9.44
C ASN A 59 26.53 6.83 8.01
N GLY A 60 25.35 6.24 7.78
CA GLY A 60 24.67 6.26 6.48
C GLY A 60 25.23 5.25 5.47
N GLN A 61 26.09 4.32 5.89
CA GLN A 61 26.54 3.23 5.02
C GLN A 61 25.42 2.24 4.75
N THR A 62 25.41 1.68 3.54
CA THR A 62 24.43 0.66 3.15
C THR A 62 24.74 -0.69 3.78
N TYR A 63 23.73 -1.56 3.87
CA TYR A 63 23.93 -2.95 4.29
C TYR A 63 25.08 -3.65 3.54
N SER A 64 25.19 -3.44 2.22
CA SER A 64 26.24 -4.09 1.41
C SER A 64 27.64 -3.65 1.82
N GLN A 65 27.82 -2.39 2.20
CA GLN A 65 29.12 -1.85 2.63
C GLN A 65 29.48 -2.38 4.03
N VAL A 66 28.54 -2.31 4.96
CA VAL A 66 28.77 -2.72 6.35
C VAL A 66 28.92 -4.24 6.47
N SER A 67 28.15 -5.03 5.71
CA SER A 67 28.30 -6.49 5.70
C SER A 67 29.63 -6.94 5.12
N ALA A 68 30.11 -6.31 4.04
CA ALA A 68 31.44 -6.58 3.50
C ALA A 68 32.55 -6.26 4.52
N ALA A 69 32.44 -5.12 5.22
CA ALA A 69 33.38 -4.76 6.28
C ALA A 69 33.34 -5.73 7.47
N ALA A 70 32.14 -6.17 7.88
CA ALA A 70 31.97 -7.16 8.94
C ALA A 70 32.54 -8.54 8.58
N LEU A 71 32.48 -8.93 7.31
CA LEU A 71 33.09 -10.17 6.83
C LEU A 71 34.63 -10.08 6.77
N ALA A 72 35.17 -8.90 6.49
CA ALA A 72 36.61 -8.65 6.49
C ALA A 72 37.22 -8.63 7.90
N ASP A 73 36.43 -8.23 8.91
CA ASP A 73 36.82 -8.27 10.33
C ASP A 73 35.76 -9.00 11.18
N PRO A 74 35.78 -10.34 11.21
CA PRO A 74 34.78 -11.14 11.94
C PRO A 74 34.77 -10.94 13.46
N THR A 75 35.82 -10.34 14.02
CA THR A 75 35.91 -10.06 15.46
C THR A 75 35.27 -8.74 15.86
N ASN A 76 34.98 -7.88 14.88
CA ASN A 76 34.32 -6.60 15.10
C ASN A 76 32.81 -6.76 15.29
N THR A 77 32.43 -6.95 16.55
CA THR A 77 31.02 -7.11 16.95
C THR A 77 30.16 -5.88 16.62
N THR A 78 30.75 -4.69 16.51
CA THR A 78 30.02 -3.46 16.14
C THR A 78 29.56 -3.52 14.68
N LEU A 79 30.47 -3.86 13.75
CA LEU A 79 30.12 -4.01 12.33
C LEU A 79 29.11 -5.15 12.12
N ALA A 80 29.28 -6.27 12.82
CA ALA A 80 28.33 -7.37 12.77
C ALA A 80 26.92 -6.94 13.23
N ASN A 81 26.82 -6.19 14.33
CA ASN A 81 25.55 -5.67 14.83
C ASN A 81 24.93 -4.64 13.90
N GLN A 82 25.73 -3.72 13.35
CA GLN A 82 25.24 -2.72 12.38
C GLN A 82 24.72 -3.38 11.10
N ALA A 83 25.44 -4.37 10.55
CA ALA A 83 24.98 -5.13 9.39
C ALA A 83 23.65 -5.84 9.69
N ASN A 84 23.50 -6.45 10.88
CA ASN A 84 22.26 -7.08 11.31
C ASN A 84 21.10 -6.08 11.44
N THR A 85 21.34 -4.89 12.00
CA THR A 85 20.33 -3.84 12.13
C THR A 85 19.89 -3.32 10.76
N LEU A 86 20.85 -3.03 9.88
CA LEU A 86 20.57 -2.59 8.51
C LEU A 86 19.77 -3.64 7.76
N PHE A 87 20.19 -4.92 7.79
CA PHE A 87 19.47 -6.00 7.13
C PHE A 87 18.02 -6.11 7.60
N ARG A 88 17.78 -6.14 8.92
CA ARG A 88 16.44 -6.27 9.49
C ARG A 88 15.58 -5.05 9.17
N GLY A 89 16.15 -3.85 9.28
CA GLY A 89 15.45 -2.61 8.98
C GLY A 89 15.07 -2.49 7.52
N GLU A 90 16.01 -2.71 6.60
CA GLU A 90 15.78 -2.71 5.15
C GLU A 90 14.74 -3.77 4.75
N THR A 91 14.81 -4.96 5.35
CA THR A 91 13.82 -6.03 5.13
C THR A 91 12.43 -5.60 5.59
N LEU A 92 12.30 -5.06 6.81
CA LEU A 92 11.02 -4.56 7.32
C LEU A 92 10.48 -3.41 6.45
N ARG A 93 11.35 -2.49 6.01
CA ARG A 93 10.99 -1.41 5.09
C ARG A 93 10.45 -1.97 3.77
N GLY A 94 11.14 -2.96 3.19
CA GLY A 94 10.70 -3.65 1.98
C GLY A 94 9.34 -4.33 2.12
N LEU A 95 9.09 -5.01 3.25
CA LEU A 95 7.79 -5.65 3.52
C LEU A 95 6.66 -4.63 3.65
N LEU A 96 6.89 -3.50 4.32
CA LEU A 96 5.91 -2.42 4.44
C LEU A 96 5.61 -1.75 3.09
N LEU A 97 6.64 -1.50 2.28
CA LEU A 97 6.47 -0.97 0.92
C LEU A 97 5.78 -1.96 -0.02
N ASN A 98 5.99 -3.27 0.18
CA ASN A 98 5.24 -4.29 -0.54
C ASN A 98 3.76 -4.25 -0.17
N ALA A 99 3.42 -4.14 1.12
CA ALA A 99 2.04 -3.98 1.57
C ALA A 99 1.39 -2.71 1.00
N TYR A 100 2.12 -1.59 0.96
CA TYR A 100 1.68 -0.37 0.28
C TYR A 100 1.41 -0.61 -1.21
N GLY A 101 2.32 -1.27 -1.93
CA GLY A 101 2.13 -1.60 -3.35
C GLY A 101 0.85 -2.40 -3.61
N TRP A 102 0.58 -3.42 -2.79
CA TRP A 102 -0.67 -4.19 -2.87
C TRP A 102 -1.91 -3.36 -2.52
N SER A 103 -1.81 -2.45 -1.55
CA SER A 103 -2.90 -1.52 -1.23
C SER A 103 -3.25 -0.63 -2.42
N GLN A 104 -2.25 -0.15 -3.17
CA GLN A 104 -2.48 0.66 -4.37
C GLN A 104 -3.15 -0.16 -5.48
N ILE A 105 -2.70 -1.39 -5.71
CA ILE A 105 -3.35 -2.31 -6.66
C ILE A 105 -4.82 -2.53 -6.29
N GLY A 106 -5.12 -2.76 -5.00
CA GLY A 106 -6.48 -2.92 -4.51
C GLY A 106 -7.36 -1.70 -4.77
N MET A 107 -6.84 -0.49 -4.57
CA MET A 107 -7.54 0.75 -4.87
C MET A 107 -7.87 0.89 -6.36
N TYR A 108 -6.91 0.62 -7.25
CA TYR A 108 -7.17 0.65 -8.70
C TYR A 108 -8.15 -0.42 -9.14
N ALA A 109 -8.04 -1.63 -8.60
CA ALA A 109 -8.98 -2.71 -8.86
C ALA A 109 -10.41 -2.34 -8.43
N PHE A 110 -10.57 -1.64 -7.32
CA PHE A 110 -11.86 -1.12 -6.87
C PHE A 110 -12.46 -0.12 -7.86
N PHE A 111 -11.68 0.86 -8.32
CA PHE A 111 -12.15 1.80 -9.34
C PHE A 111 -12.48 1.12 -10.67
N ALA A 112 -11.67 0.15 -11.10
CA ALA A 112 -11.95 -0.66 -12.28
C ALA A 112 -13.24 -1.46 -12.11
N ALA A 113 -13.48 -2.05 -10.94
CA ALA A 113 -14.70 -2.79 -10.63
C ALA A 113 -15.94 -1.90 -10.72
N ILE A 114 -15.88 -0.66 -10.23
CA ILE A 114 -16.97 0.31 -10.38
C ILE A 114 -17.25 0.58 -11.87
N GLY A 115 -16.21 0.86 -12.65
CA GLY A 115 -16.34 1.11 -14.09
C GLY A 115 -16.95 -0.07 -14.84
N LEU A 116 -16.48 -1.28 -14.57
CA LEU A 116 -17.02 -2.52 -15.15
C LEU A 116 -18.46 -2.78 -14.72
N THR A 117 -18.82 -2.45 -13.48
CA THR A 117 -20.20 -2.59 -12.98
C THR A 117 -21.15 -1.67 -13.75
N ILE A 118 -20.77 -0.41 -13.98
CA ILE A 118 -21.58 0.54 -14.76
C ILE A 118 -21.74 0.04 -16.20
N ALA A 119 -20.64 -0.41 -16.82
CA ALA A 119 -20.67 -0.97 -18.17
C ALA A 119 -21.58 -2.21 -18.26
N ALA A 120 -21.51 -3.10 -17.27
CA ALA A 120 -22.36 -4.29 -17.20
C ALA A 120 -23.85 -3.94 -17.10
N ILE A 121 -24.20 -2.94 -16.28
CA ILE A 121 -25.59 -2.45 -16.17
C ILE A 121 -26.08 -1.87 -17.50
N ALA A 122 -25.24 -1.10 -18.20
CA ALA A 122 -25.59 -0.53 -19.50
C ALA A 122 -25.84 -1.63 -20.56
N VAL A 123 -24.96 -2.63 -20.64
CA VAL A 123 -25.11 -3.77 -21.55
C VAL A 123 -26.35 -4.58 -21.22
N LEU A 124 -26.60 -4.84 -19.93
CA LEU A 124 -27.79 -5.57 -19.48
C LEU A 124 -29.08 -4.80 -19.82
N GLY A 125 -29.09 -3.48 -19.63
CA GLY A 125 -30.20 -2.62 -19.99
C GLY A 125 -30.50 -2.64 -21.49
N ALA A 126 -29.45 -2.58 -22.33
CA ALA A 126 -29.59 -2.70 -23.78
C ALA A 126 -30.16 -4.08 -24.20
N LEU A 127 -29.67 -5.16 -23.60
CA LEU A 127 -30.17 -6.51 -23.86
C LEU A 127 -31.66 -6.66 -23.49
N VAL A 128 -32.06 -6.17 -22.32
CA VAL A 128 -33.46 -6.19 -21.89
C VAL A 128 -34.34 -5.39 -22.85
N PHE A 129 -33.87 -4.22 -23.29
CA PHE A 129 -34.58 -3.41 -24.27
C PHE A 129 -34.77 -4.16 -25.60
N GLU A 130 -33.71 -4.77 -26.14
CA GLU A 130 -33.79 -5.56 -27.37
C GLU A 130 -34.75 -6.75 -27.24
N LEU A 131 -34.73 -7.48 -26.12
CA LEU A 131 -35.65 -8.59 -25.86
C LEU A 131 -37.11 -8.11 -25.81
N VAL A 132 -37.40 -6.99 -25.14
CA VAL A 132 -38.75 -6.41 -25.09
C VAL A 132 -39.23 -6.00 -26.47
N VAL A 133 -38.38 -5.35 -27.28
CA VAL A 133 -38.71 -4.97 -28.65
C VAL A 133 -38.97 -6.20 -29.52
N ALA A 134 -38.14 -7.25 -29.42
CA ALA A 134 -38.31 -8.49 -30.17
C ALA A 134 -39.62 -9.21 -29.82
N LEU A 135 -39.96 -9.31 -28.52
CA LEU A 135 -41.20 -9.93 -28.06
C LEU A 135 -42.45 -9.19 -28.54
N ARG A 136 -42.40 -7.85 -28.59
CA ARG A 136 -43.51 -7.03 -29.15
C ARG A 136 -43.69 -7.27 -30.64
N ARG A 137 -42.61 -7.40 -31.42
CA ARG A 137 -42.70 -7.70 -32.86
C ARG A 137 -43.27 -9.09 -33.14
N ALA A 138 -42.91 -10.08 -32.33
CA ALA A 138 -43.40 -11.46 -32.49
C ALA A 138 -44.90 -11.63 -32.14
N SER A 139 -45.48 -10.70 -31.38
CA SER A 139 -46.89 -10.70 -30.99
C SER A 139 -47.83 -9.98 -31.96
N GLU A 140 -47.32 -9.47 -33.10
CA GLU A 140 -48.13 -8.98 -34.23
C GLU A 140 -48.31 -9.96 -35.43
N PRO A 141 -48.62 -11.27 -35.28
CA PRO A 141 -48.76 -12.17 -36.43
C PRO A 141 -50.17 -12.15 -37.09
N GLY A 142 -50.90 -11.03 -37.09
CA GLY A 142 -52.33 -11.00 -37.43
C GLY A 142 -52.81 -10.12 -38.59
N ARG A 143 -52.07 -9.09 -39.02
CA ARG A 143 -52.63 -8.08 -39.96
C ARG A 143 -52.62 -8.47 -41.44
N GLU A 144 -51.92 -9.53 -41.84
CA GLU A 144 -51.80 -9.89 -43.26
C GLU A 144 -52.88 -10.87 -43.75
N ARG A 145 -53.75 -11.40 -42.87
CA ARG A 145 -54.84 -12.30 -43.27
C ARG A 145 -56.22 -11.64 -43.35
N GLU A 146 -56.31 -10.32 -43.11
CA GLU A 146 -57.58 -9.58 -43.11
C GLU A 146 -57.78 -8.75 -44.40
N LEU A 147 -56.85 -8.80 -45.35
CA LEU A 147 -56.88 -8.04 -46.61
C LEU A 147 -56.83 -8.92 -47.88
N ALA A 148 -57.11 -10.23 -47.78
CA ALA A 148 -57.18 -11.15 -48.91
C ALA A 148 -58.58 -11.73 -49.10
#